data_AF-A0A9P5P339-F1
#
_entry.id   AF-A0A9P5P339-F1
#
_cell.length_a   1.000
_cell.length_b   1.000
_cell.length_c   1.000
_cell.angle_alpha   90.00
_cell.angle_beta   90.00
_cell.angle_gamma   90.00
#
_symmetry.space_group_name_H-M   'P 1'
#
loop_
_entity.id
_entity.type
_entity.pdbx_description
1 polymer ?
#
loop_
_entity_poly.entity_id
_entity_poly.type
_entity_poly.pdbx_seq_one_letter_code
_entity_poly.pdbx_strand_id
1 'polypeptide(L)'
;MDVEDTTELRNPFPSPPSHYTKYTSHNLSLLKLLRERAPDDPSPNQHDILDDQNDVPDWPLIQLEKPRVDWILDEPDAYYDVYGDRWSKKGSRLWQSSGGTNCILLTLL
;
A
#
# COMPACT_ATOMS: atom_id res chain seq x y z
N MET A 1 53.02 -10.79 12.94
CA MET A 1 52.10 -9.67 12.67
C MET A 1 50.96 -10.27 11.90
N ASP A 2 49.93 -10.72 12.62
CA ASP A 2 48.72 -11.27 12.02
C ASP A 2 47.82 -10.09 11.64
N VAL A 3 47.58 -9.94 10.34
CA VAL A 3 46.69 -8.92 9.79
C VAL A 3 45.28 -9.43 10.07
N GLU A 4 44.67 -8.85 11.10
CA GLU A 4 43.29 -9.11 11.51
C GLU A 4 42.38 -8.71 10.35
N ASP A 5 41.87 -9.71 9.61
CA ASP A 5 40.87 -9.57 8.54
C ASP A 5 39.55 -9.06 9.15
N THR A 6 39.50 -7.76 9.46
CA THR A 6 38.28 -7.05 9.81
C THR A 6 37.47 -6.77 8.53
N THR A 7 36.94 -7.84 7.94
CA THR A 7 35.85 -7.70 6.98
C THR A 7 34.64 -7.19 7.75
N GLU A 8 34.53 -5.87 7.87
CA GLU A 8 33.37 -5.20 8.46
C GLU A 8 32.11 -5.74 7.78
N LEU A 9 31.31 -6.50 8.52
CA LEU A 9 30.08 -7.11 8.05
C LEU A 9 29.11 -5.99 7.66
N ARG A 10 29.14 -5.58 6.39
CA ARG A 10 28.27 -4.55 5.84
C ARG A 10 26.83 -5.07 5.89
N ASN A 11 25.91 -4.28 6.44
CA ASN A 11 24.50 -4.60 6.43
C ASN A 11 24.03 -4.82 4.96
N PRO A 12 23.60 -6.04 4.57
CA PRO A 12 23.17 -6.32 3.21
C PRO A 12 21.75 -5.83 2.93
N PHE A 13 21.02 -5.39 3.95
CA PHE A 13 19.66 -4.90 3.78
C PHE A 13 19.67 -3.45 3.31
N PRO A 14 18.88 -3.13 2.26
CA PRO A 14 18.70 -1.75 1.86
C PRO A 14 18.08 -0.96 3.02
N SER A 15 18.44 0.32 3.11
CA SER A 15 17.74 1.21 4.04
C SER A 15 16.25 1.27 3.68
N PRO A 16 15.37 1.43 4.67
CA PRO A 16 13.96 1.66 4.41
C PRO A 16 13.77 2.82 3.41
N PRO A 17 12.74 2.76 2.56
CA PRO A 17 12.41 3.86 1.67
C PRO A 17 12.29 5.19 2.44
N SER A 18 12.95 6.24 1.93
CA SER A 18 13.08 7.52 2.66
C SER A 18 11.75 8.18 3.00
N HIS A 19 10.74 8.01 2.13
CA HIS A 19 9.39 8.54 2.33
C HIS A 19 8.61 7.92 3.49
N TYR A 20 9.07 6.81 4.11
CA TYR A 20 8.40 6.21 5.27
C TYR A 20 8.36 7.15 6.48
N THR A 21 9.33 8.08 6.55
CA THR A 21 9.37 9.15 7.55
C THR A 21 8.13 10.05 7.54
N LYS A 22 7.39 10.10 6.42
CA LYS A 22 6.16 10.88 6.28
C LYS A 22 4.93 10.21 6.92
N TYR A 23 4.98 8.91 7.17
CA TYR A 23 3.85 8.13 7.70
C TYR A 23 3.76 8.22 9.23
N THR A 24 3.53 9.43 9.73
CA THR A 24 3.29 9.67 11.16
C THR A 24 1.78 9.64 11.45
N SER A 25 1.39 9.32 12.69
CA SER A 25 -0.02 9.35 13.11
C SER A 25 -0.66 10.73 12.88
N HIS A 26 0.11 11.80 13.07
CA HIS A 26 -0.33 13.16 12.83
C HIS A 26 -0.63 13.39 11.34
N ASN A 27 0.29 13.07 10.44
CA ASN A 27 0.10 13.30 9.01
C ASN A 27 -1.06 12.46 8.45
N LEU A 28 -1.25 11.23 8.96
CA LEU A 28 -2.39 10.39 8.62
C LEU A 28 -3.72 10.98 9.11
N SER A 29 -3.73 11.63 10.28
CA SER A 29 -4.91 12.36 10.77
C SER A 29 -5.23 13.59 9.92
N LEU A 30 -4.21 14.33 9.47
CA LEU A 30 -4.38 15.45 8.54
C LEU A 30 -4.91 14.99 7.19
N LEU A 31 -4.40 13.88 6.63
CA LEU A 31 -4.93 13.30 5.40
C LEU A 31 -6.42 12.93 5.56
N LYS A 32 -6.78 12.31 6.69
CA LYS A 32 -8.18 11.95 6.97
C LYS A 32 -9.08 13.19 7.00
N LEU A 33 -8.65 14.25 7.70
CA LEU A 33 -9.37 15.53 7.74
C LEU A 33 -9.48 16.18 6.36
N LEU A 34 -8.40 16.16 5.57
CA LEU A 34 -8.38 16.68 4.21
C LEU A 34 -9.43 16.00 3.33
N ARG A 35 -9.57 14.68 3.44
CA ARG A 35 -10.59 13.90 2.72
C ARG A 35 -12.01 14.10 3.23
N GLU A 36 -12.17 14.35 4.52
CA GLU A 36 -13.48 14.71 5.09
C GLU A 36 -13.97 16.08 4.59
N ARG A 37 -13.05 17.03 4.39
CA ARG A 37 -13.38 18.41 3.95
C ARG A 37 -13.44 18.58 2.43
N ALA A 38 -12.65 17.81 1.68
CA ALA A 38 -12.61 17.83 0.22
C ALA A 38 -12.70 16.38 -0.34
N PRO A 39 -13.88 15.75 -0.27
CA PRO A 39 -14.05 14.34 -0.64
C PRO A 39 -13.89 14.09 -2.15
N ASP A 40 -14.31 15.03 -2.99
CA ASP A 40 -14.36 14.86 -4.45
C ASP A 40 -13.16 15.48 -5.18
N ASP A 41 -12.27 16.16 -4.48
CA ASP A 41 -11.10 16.81 -5.07
C ASP A 41 -9.91 15.84 -5.13
N PRO A 42 -9.39 15.46 -6.31
CA PRO A 42 -8.21 14.62 -6.43
C PRO A 42 -6.92 15.34 -6.04
N SER A 43 -6.88 16.68 -6.06
CA SER A 43 -5.70 17.49 -5.76
C SER A 43 -6.06 18.74 -4.93
N PRO A 44 -6.57 18.54 -3.70
CA PRO A 44 -7.04 19.64 -2.86
C PRO A 44 -5.90 20.57 -2.43
N ASN A 45 -6.17 21.88 -2.35
CA ASN A 45 -5.23 22.83 -1.76
C ASN A 45 -5.21 22.67 -0.23
N GLN A 46 -4.27 21.86 0.26
CA GLN A 46 -4.19 21.45 1.66
C GLN A 46 -3.99 22.62 2.64
N HIS A 47 -3.29 23.68 2.25
CA HIS A 47 -3.03 24.81 3.14
C HIS A 47 -4.27 25.69 3.32
N ASP A 48 -5.12 25.80 2.30
CA ASP A 48 -6.38 26.55 2.40
C ASP A 48 -7.43 25.75 3.19
N ILE A 49 -7.43 24.42 3.04
CA ILE A 49 -8.45 23.55 3.65
C ILE A 49 -8.13 23.22 5.11
N LEU A 50 -6.85 23.19 5.50
CA LEU A 50 -6.36 22.85 6.84
C LEU A 50 -5.70 24.07 7.51
N ASP A 51 -6.18 25.28 7.22
CA ASP A 51 -5.65 26.53 7.77
C ASP A 51 -5.76 26.61 9.31
N ASP A 52 -6.72 25.88 9.88
CA ASP A 52 -6.94 25.71 11.31
C ASP A 52 -5.96 24.73 11.99
N GLN A 53 -5.24 23.92 11.21
CA GLN A 53 -4.29 22.93 11.73
C GLN A 53 -2.86 23.49 11.74
N ASN A 54 -2.10 23.13 12.77
CA ASN A 54 -0.68 23.43 12.84
C ASN A 54 0.15 22.32 12.16
N ASP A 55 1.39 22.64 11.80
CA ASP A 55 2.38 21.68 11.27
C ASP A 55 1.96 20.97 9.97
N VAL A 56 1.15 21.62 9.13
CA VAL A 56 0.80 21.11 7.79
C VAL A 56 2.06 21.06 6.92
N PRO A 57 2.47 19.87 6.43
CA PRO A 57 3.71 19.74 5.65
C PRO A 57 3.60 20.38 4.25
N ASP A 58 4.73 20.85 3.70
CA ASP A 58 4.78 21.44 2.34
C ASP A 58 4.56 20.41 1.21
N TRP A 59 4.70 19.12 1.52
CA TRP A 59 4.45 18.05 0.56
C TRP A 59 2.98 17.62 0.58
N PRO A 60 2.45 17.14 -0.55
CA PRO A 60 1.02 16.85 -0.66
C PRO A 60 0.63 15.62 0.15
N LEU A 61 -0.29 15.79 1.11
CA LEU A 61 -0.77 14.74 2.02
C LEU A 61 -1.37 13.52 1.28
N ILE A 62 -1.88 13.71 0.06
CA ILE A 62 -2.40 12.64 -0.80
C ILE A 62 -1.37 11.55 -1.12
N GLN A 63 -0.07 11.82 -0.99
CA GLN A 63 0.99 10.82 -1.18
C GLN A 63 0.98 9.72 -0.13
N LEU A 64 0.35 9.95 1.02
CA LEU A 64 0.22 8.94 2.09
C LEU A 64 -0.88 7.92 1.79
N GLU A 65 -1.68 8.15 0.75
CA GLU A 65 -2.70 7.20 0.33
C GLU A 65 -2.08 5.93 -0.22
N LYS A 66 -2.83 4.84 -0.07
CA LYS A 66 -2.45 3.59 -0.71
C LYS A 66 -2.41 3.83 -2.23
N PRO A 67 -1.34 3.42 -2.92
CA PRO A 67 -1.27 3.50 -4.37
C PRO A 67 -2.50 2.88 -5.02
N ARG A 68 -2.97 3.52 -6.10
CA ARG A 68 -4.01 3.05 -7.02
C ARG A 68 -3.74 1.58 -7.38
N VAL A 69 -4.70 0.69 -7.11
CA VAL A 69 -4.61 -0.76 -7.40
C VAL A 69 -5.50 -1.15 -8.60
N ASP A 70 -6.40 -0.25 -9.00
CA ASP A 70 -7.34 -0.35 -10.11
C ASP A 70 -6.66 -0.70 -11.44
N TRP A 71 -5.54 -0.05 -11.78
CA TRP A 71 -4.78 -0.36 -13.01
C TRP A 71 -4.30 -1.82 -13.09
N ILE A 72 -4.16 -2.52 -11.96
CA ILE A 72 -3.77 -3.93 -11.91
C ILE A 72 -5.02 -4.84 -11.98
N LEU A 73 -6.20 -4.34 -11.62
CA LEU A 73 -7.46 -5.08 -11.60
C LEU A 73 -8.25 -4.97 -12.92
N ASP A 74 -7.99 -3.92 -13.70
CA ASP A 74 -8.59 -3.72 -15.03
C ASP A 74 -8.10 -4.74 -16.06
N GLU A 75 -6.97 -5.41 -15.77
CA GLU A 75 -6.50 -6.52 -16.59
C GLU A 75 -7.37 -7.77 -16.39
N PRO A 76 -7.74 -8.47 -17.47
CA PRO A 76 -8.62 -9.64 -17.41
C PRO A 76 -8.08 -10.76 -16.51
N ASP A 77 -6.74 -10.84 -16.38
CA ASP A 77 -6.04 -11.74 -15.48
C ASP A 77 -5.23 -10.93 -14.45
N ALA A 78 -5.91 -10.23 -13.54
CA ALA A 78 -5.24 -9.45 -12.49
C ALA A 78 -4.33 -10.31 -11.58
N TYR A 79 -3.02 -10.28 -11.85
CA TYR A 79 -1.99 -10.99 -11.08
C TYR A 79 -0.78 -10.07 -10.81
N TYR A 80 0.08 -10.46 -9.87
CA TYR A 80 1.47 -10.00 -9.81
C TYR A 80 2.35 -11.07 -10.44
N ASP A 81 3.09 -10.73 -11.50
CA ASP A 81 4.16 -11.59 -12.02
C ASP A 81 5.35 -11.47 -11.07
N VAL A 82 5.69 -12.58 -10.43
CA VAL A 82 6.85 -12.70 -9.55
C VAL A 82 7.75 -13.80 -10.12
N TYR A 83 9.03 -13.84 -9.76
CA TYR A 83 9.93 -14.83 -10.33
C TYR A 83 9.46 -16.25 -9.96
N GLY A 84 9.07 -17.03 -10.98
CA GLY A 84 8.61 -18.41 -10.83
C GLY A 84 7.13 -18.60 -10.52
N ASP A 85 6.37 -17.56 -10.15
CA ASP A 85 4.97 -17.68 -9.72
C ASP A 85 4.12 -16.48 -10.13
N ARG A 86 2.82 -16.73 -10.37
CA ARG A 86 1.80 -15.69 -10.55
C ARG A 86 0.91 -15.59 -9.31
N TRP A 87 0.95 -14.43 -8.66
CA TRP A 87 0.15 -14.17 -7.48
C TRP A 87 -1.16 -13.48 -7.86
N SER A 88 -2.25 -14.23 -7.86
CA SER A 88 -3.58 -13.70 -8.19
C SER A 88 -4.04 -12.66 -7.16
N LYS A 89 -4.67 -11.57 -7.62
CA LYS A 89 -5.29 -10.59 -6.72
C LYS A 89 -6.59 -11.11 -6.14
N LYS A 90 -6.82 -10.83 -4.85
CA LYS A 90 -8.12 -11.05 -4.20
C LYS A 90 -9.19 -10.21 -4.93
N GLY A 91 -10.15 -10.89 -5.57
CA GLY A 91 -11.17 -10.27 -6.42
C GLY A 91 -11.10 -10.67 -7.90
N SER A 92 -10.00 -11.30 -8.35
CA SER A 92 -9.94 -11.89 -9.69
C SER A 92 -10.89 -13.09 -9.82
N ARG A 93 -11.35 -13.38 -11.05
CA ARG A 93 -12.27 -14.49 -11.33
C ARG A 93 -11.70 -15.84 -10.89
N LEU A 94 -10.37 -15.99 -10.94
CA LEU A 94 -9.63 -17.17 -10.47
C LEU A 94 -9.63 -17.33 -8.94
N TRP A 95 -9.58 -16.24 -8.16
CA TRP A 95 -9.69 -16.30 -6.70
C TRP A 95 -11.06 -16.84 -6.24
N GLN A 96 -12.14 -16.52 -6.96
CA GLN A 96 -13.48 -16.98 -6.62
C GLN A 96 -13.66 -18.50 -6.80
N SER A 97 -12.92 -19.13 -7.71
CA SER A 97 -12.96 -20.59 -7.89
C SER A 97 -12.18 -21.37 -6.82
N SER A 98 -11.27 -20.73 -6.08
CA SER A 98 -10.46 -21.39 -5.04
C SER A 98 -11.17 -21.46 -3.68
N GLY A 99 -12.29 -20.76 -3.53
CA GLY A 99 -13.00 -20.57 -2.27
C GLY A 99 -14.31 -21.35 -2.18
N GLY A 100 -14.24 -22.68 -2.17
CA GLY A 100 -15.29 -23.50 -1.55
C GLY A 100 -15.97 -24.50 -2.47
N THR A 101 -15.63 -25.77 -2.31
CA THR A 101 -16.62 -26.85 -2.08
C THR A 101 -15.92 -28.12 -1.63
N ASN A 102 -15.84 -28.31 -0.32
CA ASN A 102 -15.96 -29.63 0.27
C ASN A 102 -16.67 -29.46 1.61
N CYS A 103 -17.98 -29.75 1.61
CA CYS A 103 -18.75 -30.38 2.69
C CYS A 103 -20.28 -30.18 2.51
N ILE A 104 -20.99 -31.30 2.33
CA ILE A 104 -22.40 -31.57 2.72
C ILE A 104 -23.46 -30.90 1.78
N LEU A 105 -24.43 -31.57 1.12
CA LEU A 105 -25.25 -32.74 1.41
C LEU A 105 -25.43 -33.66 0.18
N LEU A 106 -25.32 -34.98 0.39
CA LEU A 106 -26.19 -35.94 -0.29
C LEU A 106 -27.65 -35.55 0.03
N THR A 107 -28.44 -35.25 -1.00
CA THR A 107 -29.90 -35.41 -0.92
C THR A 107 -30.27 -36.50 -1.90
N LEU A 108 -30.92 -37.53 -1.35
CA LEU A 108 -31.36 -38.75 -2.01
C LEU A 108 -32.21 -38.47 -3.25
N LEU A 109 -32.03 -39.31 -4.26
CA LEU A 109 -33.07 -39.84 -5.13
C LEU A 109 -33.10 -41.36 -4.95
#